data_AF-A0A6P0Y237-F1
#
_entry.id   AF-A0A6P0Y237-F1
#
_cell.length_a   1.000
_cell.length_b   1.000
_cell.length_c   1.000
_cell.angle_alpha   90.00
_cell.angle_beta   90.00
_cell.angle_gamma   90.00
#
_symmetry.space_group_name_H-M   'P 1'
#
loop_
_entity.id
_entity.type
_entity.pdbx_description
1 polymer ?
#
loop_
_entity_poly.entity_id
_entity_poly.type
_entity_poly.pdbx_seq_one_letter_code
_entity_poly.pdbx_strand_id
1 'polypeptide(L)'
;MSMLSPYPYRYGMLIGLLAGFLGGYLNRTRTISTSFRNKKDFRVKVNTVLQEIGFEEHSQEDGYLIYEKAGWKKVFSGRIFVQIQKKSASISGRAVNLQKLGEKLEL
;
A
#
# COMPACT_ATOMS: atom_id res chain seq x y z
N MET A 1 -20.14 23.50 -33.48
CA MET A 1 -20.38 22.30 -32.64
C MET A 1 -20.93 22.77 -31.30
N SER A 2 -22.19 22.47 -31.00
CA SER A 2 -22.90 23.03 -29.84
C SER A 2 -22.43 22.36 -28.53
N MET A 3 -21.89 23.16 -27.60
CA MET A 3 -21.48 22.73 -26.25
C MET A 3 -22.67 22.45 -25.31
N LEU A 4 -23.91 22.49 -25.81
CA LEU A 4 -25.16 22.30 -25.07
C LEU A 4 -25.75 20.89 -25.16
N SER A 5 -25.07 19.94 -25.81
CA SER A 5 -25.55 18.55 -25.77
C SER A 5 -25.34 18.00 -24.34
N PRO A 6 -26.32 17.29 -23.73
CA PRO A 6 -26.21 16.75 -22.36
C PRO A 6 -25.32 15.49 -22.27
N TYR A 7 -24.81 15.01 -23.40
CA TYR A 7 -23.97 13.81 -23.49
C TYR A 7 -22.64 13.90 -22.71
N PRO A 8 -21.81 14.95 -22.83
CA PRO A 8 -20.53 15.03 -22.10
C PRO A 8 -20.73 15.09 -20.58
N TYR A 9 -21.83 15.70 -20.10
CA TYR A 9 -22.17 15.70 -18.66
C TYR A 9 -22.52 14.31 -18.13
N ARG A 10 -23.27 13.50 -18.89
CA ARG A 10 -23.61 12.13 -18.49
C ARG A 10 -22.38 11.22 -18.45
N TYR A 11 -21.50 11.32 -19.45
CA TYR A 11 -20.23 10.58 -19.44
C TYR A 11 -19.30 11.06 -18.32
N GLY A 12 -19.21 12.37 -18.09
CA GLY A 12 -18.43 12.94 -16.98
C GLY A 12 -18.92 12.46 -15.61
N MET A 13 -20.24 12.38 -15.41
CA MET A 13 -20.82 11.87 -14.17
C MET A 13 -20.53 10.38 -13.95
N LEU A 14 -20.68 9.55 -14.99
CA LEU A 14 -20.36 8.12 -14.89
C LEU A 14 -18.87 7.87 -14.63
N ILE A 15 -17.99 8.56 -15.36
CA ILE A 15 -16.54 8.46 -15.17
C ILE A 15 -16.16 8.96 -13.78
N GLY A 16 -16.73 10.08 -13.32
CA GLY A 16 -16.48 10.62 -12.00
C GLY A 16 -16.91 9.68 -10.88
N LEU A 17 -18.07 9.04 -11.02
CA LEU A 17 -18.56 8.06 -10.04
C LEU A 17 -17.66 6.82 -9.99
N LEU A 18 -17.27 6.28 -11.15
CA LEU A 18 -16.35 5.14 -11.24
C LEU A 18 -14.97 5.48 -10.67
N ALA A 19 -14.42 6.65 -11.02
CA ALA A 19 -13.15 7.14 -10.52
C ALA A 19 -13.20 7.37 -9.00
N GLY A 20 -14.30 7.93 -8.48
CA GLY A 20 -14.51 8.11 -7.04
C GLY A 20 -14.55 6.78 -6.30
N PHE A 21 -15.25 5.78 -6.85
CA PHE A 21 -15.34 4.45 -6.26
C PHE A 21 -13.99 3.73 -6.24
N LEU A 22 -13.28 3.74 -7.37
CA LEU A 22 -11.92 3.17 -7.49
C LEU A 22 -10.93 3.87 -6.57
N GLY A 23 -10.95 5.21 -6.54
CA GLY A 23 -10.11 6.01 -5.65
C GLY A 23 -10.36 5.68 -4.18
N GLY A 24 -11.62 5.61 -3.76
CA GLY A 24 -12.01 5.24 -2.40
C GLY A 24 -11.57 3.81 -2.03
N TYR A 25 -11.76 2.85 -2.93
CA TYR A 25 -11.35 1.46 -2.69
C TYR A 25 -9.83 1.31 -2.53
N LEU A 26 -9.06 1.95 -3.41
CA LEU A 26 -7.60 1.91 -3.37
C LEU A 26 -7.00 2.68 -2.18
N ASN A 27 -7.72 3.66 -1.63
CA ASN A 27 -7.26 4.44 -0.49
C ASN A 27 -7.46 3.75 0.87
N ARG A 28 -8.00 2.53 0.91
CA ARG A 28 -8.23 1.79 2.17
C ARG A 28 -6.92 1.30 2.80
N THR A 29 -6.60 1.80 3.98
CA THR A 29 -5.50 1.30 4.82
C THR A 29 -5.93 0.05 5.60
N ARG A 30 -5.03 -0.92 5.75
CA ARG A 30 -5.16 -2.08 6.65
C ARG A 30 -3.89 -2.21 7.48
N THR A 31 -3.98 -3.03 8.52
CA THR A 31 -2.85 -3.43 9.36
C THR A 31 -2.91 -4.94 9.55
N ILE A 32 -1.78 -5.62 9.36
CA ILE A 32 -1.61 -7.05 9.60
C ILE A 32 -0.59 -7.21 10.72
N SER A 33 -0.89 -8.04 11.71
CA SER A 33 0.02 -8.35 12.80
C SER A 33 0.43 -9.81 12.72
N THR A 34 1.73 -10.09 12.83
CA THR A 34 2.28 -11.45 12.77
C THR A 34 3.31 -11.66 13.87
N SER A 35 3.44 -12.90 14.34
CA SER A 35 4.48 -13.30 15.29
C SER A 35 5.69 -13.87 14.56
N PHE A 36 6.89 -13.59 15.07
CA PHE A 36 8.13 -14.16 14.52
C PHE A 36 9.03 -14.70 15.63
N ARG A 37 9.89 -15.65 15.28
CA ARG A 37 10.86 -16.26 16.21
C ARG A 37 12.16 -15.45 16.32
N ASN A 38 12.69 -15.03 15.17
CA ASN A 38 13.93 -14.26 15.09
C ASN A 38 13.69 -12.91 14.40
N LYS A 39 14.03 -11.83 15.10
CA LYS A 39 13.86 -10.46 14.63
C LYS A 39 14.66 -10.16 13.36
N LYS A 40 15.91 -10.64 13.29
CA LYS A 40 16.81 -10.34 12.16
C LYS A 40 16.32 -11.04 10.90
N ASP A 41 16.02 -12.33 11.00
CA ASP A 41 15.54 -13.14 9.88
C ASP A 41 14.21 -12.60 9.35
N PHE A 42 13.31 -12.19 10.26
CA PHE A 42 12.05 -11.56 9.88
C PHE A 42 12.27 -10.24 9.14
N ARG A 43 13.16 -9.37 9.63
CA ARG A 43 13.47 -8.10 8.95
C ARG A 43 14.02 -8.33 7.55
N VAL A 44 14.95 -9.28 7.38
CA VAL A 44 15.50 -9.62 6.06
C VAL A 44 14.40 -10.15 5.14
N LYS A 45 13.57 -11.09 5.61
CA LYS A 45 12.45 -11.64 4.82
C LYS A 45 11.49 -10.54 4.36
N VAL A 46 11.06 -9.67 5.27
CA VAL A 46 10.15 -8.55 4.96
C VAL A 46 10.80 -7.59 3.96
N ASN A 47 12.06 -7.22 4.17
CA ASN A 47 12.77 -6.31 3.27
C ASN A 47 12.88 -6.89 1.85
N THR A 48 13.27 -8.16 1.73
CA THR A 48 13.37 -8.85 0.43
C THR A 48 12.02 -8.87 -0.29
N VAL A 49 10.95 -9.28 0.41
CA VAL A 49 9.61 -9.34 -0.20
C VAL A 49 9.12 -7.95 -0.61
N LEU A 50 9.35 -6.92 0.20
CA LEU A 50 9.00 -5.53 -0.12
C LEU A 50 9.76 -5.01 -1.34
N GLN A 51 11.06 -5.32 -1.46
CA GLN A 51 11.86 -4.99 -2.63
C GLN A 51 11.36 -5.70 -3.90
N GLU A 52 10.99 -6.97 -3.82
CA GLU A 52 10.40 -7.71 -4.95
C GLU A 52 9.10 -7.07 -5.46
N ILE A 53 8.27 -6.54 -4.56
CA ILE A 53 7.05 -5.83 -4.95
C ILE A 53 7.29 -4.35 -5.29
N GLY A 54 8.55 -3.91 -5.30
CA GLY A 54 9.02 -2.61 -5.76
C GLY A 54 8.96 -1.49 -4.72
N PHE A 55 8.99 -1.83 -3.42
CA PHE A 55 9.14 -0.90 -2.31
C PHE A 55 10.58 -0.90 -1.80
N GLU A 56 11.07 0.26 -1.40
CA GLU A 56 12.42 0.45 -0.86
C GLU A 56 12.33 1.06 0.53
N GLU A 57 13.26 0.71 1.42
CA GLU A 57 13.37 1.32 2.75
C GLU A 57 13.81 2.77 2.58
N HIS A 58 12.96 3.71 3.00
CA HIS A 58 13.21 5.14 2.83
C HIS A 58 13.71 5.80 4.11
N SER A 59 13.05 5.51 5.24
CA SER A 59 13.44 6.05 6.55
C SER A 59 13.06 5.11 7.69
N GLN A 60 13.64 5.36 8.85
CA GLN A 60 13.29 4.71 10.10
C GLN A 60 12.95 5.80 11.12
N GLU A 61 11.71 5.83 11.58
CA GLU A 61 11.17 6.85 12.49
C GLU A 61 10.33 6.18 13.59
N ASP A 62 10.51 6.58 14.86
CA ASP A 62 9.71 6.10 16.01
C ASP A 62 9.56 4.57 16.13
N GLY A 63 10.58 3.82 15.71
CA GLY A 63 10.56 2.35 15.72
C GLY A 63 9.77 1.71 14.57
N TYR A 64 9.33 2.52 13.61
CA TYR A 64 8.76 2.10 12.34
C TYR A 64 9.82 2.17 11.23
N LEU A 65 9.85 1.13 10.40
CA LEU A 65 10.55 1.14 9.12
C LEU A 65 9.55 1.57 8.05
N ILE A 66 9.88 2.63 7.31
CA ILE A 66 9.01 3.23 6.30
C ILE A 66 9.50 2.80 4.92
N TYR A 67 8.62 2.14 4.18
CA TYR A 67 8.87 1.65 2.84
C TYR A 67 8.02 2.38 1.81
N GLU A 68 8.63 2.80 0.72
CA GLU A 68 7.97 3.56 -0.35
C GLU A 68 8.41 3.09 -1.74
N LYS A 69 7.55 3.31 -2.75
CA LYS A 69 7.96 3.14 -4.16
C LYS A 69 8.57 4.41 -4.72
N ALA A 70 9.53 4.27 -5.63
CA ALA A 70 10.12 5.40 -6.34
C ALA A 70 9.16 6.03 -7.38
N GLY A 71 9.36 7.33 -7.64
CA GLY A 71 8.70 8.10 -8.71
C GLY A 71 7.19 8.31 -8.54
N TRP A 72 6.46 8.46 -9.65
CA TRP A 72 5.00 8.69 -9.65
C TRP A 72 4.18 7.52 -9.07
N LYS A 73 4.77 6.33 -8.98
CA LYS A 73 4.16 5.19 -8.29
C LYS A 73 3.95 5.46 -6.80
N LYS A 74 4.69 6.38 -6.17
CA LYS A 74 4.55 6.79 -4.76
C LYS A 74 3.13 7.28 -4.44
N VAL A 75 2.53 8.07 -5.34
CA VAL A 75 1.20 8.66 -5.14
C VAL A 75 0.13 7.57 -5.05
N PHE A 76 0.20 6.59 -5.95
CA PHE A 76 -0.79 5.50 -6.05
C PHE A 76 -0.51 4.30 -5.15
N SER A 77 0.74 4.05 -4.76
CA SER A 77 1.11 2.91 -3.88
C SER A 77 1.14 3.26 -2.39
N GLY A 78 1.43 4.52 -2.04
CA GLY A 78 1.44 4.96 -0.65
C GLY A 78 2.66 4.42 0.09
N ARG A 79 2.59 4.43 1.42
CA ARG A 79 3.67 3.98 2.30
C ARG A 79 3.29 2.68 2.97
N ILE A 80 4.29 1.85 3.24
CA ILE A 80 4.17 0.69 4.12
C ILE A 80 4.99 0.96 5.37
N PHE A 81 4.35 0.84 6.53
CA PHE A 81 4.96 1.01 7.83
C PHE A 81 5.13 -0.37 8.46
N VAL A 82 6.36 -0.71 8.82
CA VAL A 82 6.67 -1.97 9.51
C VAL A 82 7.16 -1.63 10.91
N GLN A 83 6.38 -2.01 11.91
CA GLN A 83 6.77 -1.92 13.32
C GLN A 83 7.23 -3.30 13.79
N ILE A 84 8.45 -3.40 14.30
CA ILE A 84 9.00 -4.67 14.77
C ILE A 84 9.19 -4.61 16.29
N GLN A 85 8.31 -5.29 17.03
CA GLN A 85 8.33 -5.40 18.49
C GLN A 85 9.17 -6.62 18.94
N LYS A 86 9.05 -7.06 20.20
CA LYS A 86 9.91 -8.13 20.76
C LYS A 86 9.68 -9.50 20.13
N LYS A 87 8.42 -9.87 19.85
CA LYS A 87 8.02 -11.19 19.28
C LYS A 87 6.95 -11.08 18.20
N SER A 88 6.57 -9.86 17.85
CA SER A 88 5.50 -9.55 16.91
C SER A 88 5.91 -8.39 16.03
N ALA A 89 5.39 -8.37 14.81
CA ALA A 89 5.49 -7.26 13.90
C ALA A 89 4.10 -6.84 13.47
N SER A 90 3.91 -5.53 13.30
CA SER A 90 2.72 -4.95 12.72
C SER A 90 3.10 -4.25 11.43
N ILE A 91 2.41 -4.60 10.35
CA ILE A 91 2.64 -4.05 9.02
C ILE A 91 1.37 -3.32 8.59
N SER A 92 1.49 -2.02 8.37
CA SER A 92 0.37 -1.14 8.00
C SER A 92 0.61 -0.53 6.62
N GLY A 93 -0.45 -0.43 5.82
CA GLY A 93 -0.37 0.10 4.47
C GLY A 93 -1.67 -0.05 3.70
N ARG A 94 -1.65 0.27 2.40
CA ARG A 94 -2.84 0.09 1.55
C ARG A 94 -3.20 -1.38 1.40
N ALA A 95 -4.49 -1.69 1.46
CA ALA A 95 -5.02 -3.04 1.48
C ALA A 95 -4.49 -3.91 0.33
N VAL A 96 -4.44 -3.36 -0.89
CA VAL A 96 -3.95 -4.07 -2.09
C VAL A 96 -2.48 -4.46 -1.97
N ASN A 97 -1.65 -3.61 -1.37
CA ASN A 97 -0.24 -3.91 -1.18
C ASN A 97 -0.03 -4.91 -0.05
N LEU A 98 -0.80 -4.77 1.04
CA LEU A 98 -0.76 -5.71 2.15
C LEU A 98 -1.26 -7.11 1.78
N GLN A 99 -2.24 -7.20 0.86
CA GLN A 99 -2.70 -8.49 0.34
C GLN A 99 -1.57 -9.20 -0.43
N LYS A 100 -0.90 -8.51 -1.35
CA LYS A 100 0.27 -9.05 -2.08
C LYS A 100 1.42 -9.41 -1.14
N LEU A 101 1.63 -8.61 -0.10
CA LEU A 101 2.64 -8.86 0.90
C LEU A 101 2.31 -10.10 1.74
N GLY A 102 1.05 -10.26 2.15
CA GLY A 102 0.57 -11.43 2.90
C GLY A 102 0.71 -12.72 2.10
N GLU A 103 0.29 -12.70 0.83
CA GLU A 103 0.45 -13.84 -0.10
C GLU A 103 1.92 -14.30 -0.22
N LYS A 104 2.88 -13.35 -0.26
CA LYS A 104 4.32 -13.65 -0.35
C LYS A 104 4.98 -13.99 0.98
N LEU A 105 4.49 -13.46 2.09
CA LEU A 105 5.03 -13.73 3.42
C LEU A 105 4.41 -14.97 4.07
N GLU A 106 3.37 -15.56 3.46
CA GLU A 106 2.57 -16.67 3.99
C GLU A 106 1.90 -16.28 5.33
N LEU A 107 1.34 -15.07 5.38
CA LEU A 107 0.66 -14.50 6.56
C LEU A 107 -0.85 -14.66 6.51
#